data_AF-A0A9J6CKR2-F1
#
_entry.id   AF-A0A9J6CKR2-F1
#
_cell.length_a   1.000
_cell.length_b   1.000
_cell.length_c   1.000
_cell.angle_alpha   90.00
_cell.angle_beta   90.00
_cell.angle_gamma   90.00
#
_symmetry.space_group_name_H-M   'P 1'
#
loop_
_entity.id
_entity.type
_entity.pdbx_description
1 polymer ?
#
loop_
_entity_poly.entity_id
_entity_poly.type
_entity_poly.pdbx_seq_one_letter_code
_entity_poly.pdbx_strand_id
1 'polypeptide(L)'
;MYQLKIFILCFFCSLLFVSGNHMRHTRESKDTINTTDIMTKCNQTFPIKIEYLHDLNTTGSFSDESEKVPMCYVHCYLTKIGVMGEENQINSERAANFYEIEDEDMIDDCNNEMVAASISDSCAKAYFFLRCLMTRAMIDNKNRDEDAVK
;
A
#
# COMPACT_ATOMS: atom_id res chain seq x y z
N MET A 1 2.55 -6.21 18.61
CA MET A 1 2.05 -5.59 17.37
C MET A 1 3.19 -5.61 16.38
N TYR A 2 3.10 -6.54 15.44
CA TYR A 2 4.24 -7.15 14.74
C TYR A 2 4.92 -6.14 13.82
N GLN A 3 6.24 -6.08 13.95
CA GLN A 3 7.15 -5.25 13.19
C GLN A 3 7.06 -5.61 11.70
N LEU A 4 6.61 -4.65 10.90
CA LEU A 4 6.73 -4.61 9.44
C LEU A 4 8.20 -4.46 9.04
N LYS A 5 9.00 -5.49 9.33
CA LYS A 5 10.44 -5.57 9.05
C LYS A 5 10.79 -6.95 8.52
N ILE A 6 10.26 -7.29 7.35
CA ILE A 6 10.76 -8.42 6.54
C ILE A 6 11.14 -7.88 5.16
N PHE A 7 12.01 -6.85 5.11
CA PHE A 7 12.72 -6.45 3.88
C PHE A 7 14.14 -5.94 4.14
N ILE A 8 14.71 -6.21 5.33
CA ILE A 8 16.13 -5.93 5.61
C ILE A 8 16.94 -7.21 5.38
N LEU A 9 17.19 -7.57 4.12
CA LEU A 9 18.25 -8.52 3.78
C LEU A 9 19.03 -8.20 2.48
N CYS A 10 18.94 -6.97 1.97
CA CYS A 10 19.82 -6.47 0.90
C CYS A 10 20.64 -5.24 1.29
N PHE A 11 21.01 -5.08 2.56
CA PHE A 11 21.84 -3.94 3.03
C PHE A 11 23.37 -4.21 2.98
N PHE A 12 23.80 -5.22 2.24
CA PHE A 12 25.23 -5.48 2.01
C PHE A 12 25.53 -5.52 0.51
N CYS A 13 25.66 -4.37 -0.16
CA CYS A 13 26.49 -4.35 -1.38
C CYS A 13 27.04 -3.00 -1.88
N SER A 14 26.92 -1.85 -1.20
CA SER A 14 27.50 -0.61 -1.79
C SER A 14 27.89 0.46 -0.78
N LEU A 15 28.77 0.14 0.16
CA LEU A 15 29.73 1.13 0.64
C LEU A 15 30.91 1.11 -0.32
N LEU A 16 31.13 2.22 -1.06
CA LEU A 16 32.39 2.99 -1.18
C LEU A 16 32.46 3.82 -2.50
N PHE A 17 32.98 5.06 -2.38
CA PHE A 17 33.44 6.05 -3.41
C PHE A 17 32.36 6.95 -4.09
N VAL A 18 32.47 8.30 -4.26
CA VAL A 18 33.49 9.32 -3.91
C VAL A 18 32.92 10.77 -3.95
N SER A 19 33.63 11.65 -3.24
CA SER A 19 33.65 13.13 -3.12
C SER A 19 32.86 14.06 -4.07
N GLY A 20 32.13 15.00 -3.45
CA GLY A 20 32.31 16.45 -3.64
C GLY A 20 31.66 17.11 -4.87
N ASN A 21 30.44 17.63 -4.71
CA ASN A 21 30.04 18.98 -5.13
C ASN A 21 28.65 19.33 -4.53
N HIS A 22 28.45 20.61 -4.27
CA HIS A 22 27.31 21.22 -3.62
C HIS A 22 25.96 20.76 -4.23
N MET A 23 25.20 19.93 -3.50
CA MET A 23 23.82 19.60 -3.84
C MET A 23 22.90 20.14 -2.75
N ARG A 24 21.99 21.02 -3.16
CA ARG A 24 20.88 21.49 -2.33
C ARG A 24 19.98 20.30 -2.02
N HIS A 25 20.12 19.72 -0.84
CA HIS A 25 19.00 19.01 -0.23
C HIS A 25 18.02 20.08 0.26
N THR A 26 16.99 20.37 -0.52
CA THR A 26 15.71 20.67 0.09
C THR A 26 15.43 19.52 1.05
N ARG A 27 15.39 19.82 2.35
CA ARG A 27 14.83 18.88 3.33
C ARG A 27 13.40 18.62 2.89
N GLU A 28 13.19 17.53 2.16
CA GLU A 28 11.90 16.88 2.20
C GLU A 28 11.79 16.35 3.62
N SER A 29 10.96 17.01 4.42
CA SER A 29 10.55 16.49 5.71
C SER A 29 9.94 15.13 5.42
N LYS A 30 10.67 14.05 5.72
CA LYS A 30 10.11 12.72 5.87
C LYS A 30 9.17 12.81 7.07
N ASP A 31 7.99 13.38 6.86
CA ASP A 31 6.90 13.39 7.81
C ASP A 31 6.65 11.92 8.10
N THR A 32 7.06 11.50 9.30
CA THR A 32 6.96 10.12 9.73
C THR A 32 5.49 9.87 10.01
N ILE A 33 4.76 9.48 8.97
CA ILE A 33 3.33 9.22 9.04
C ILE A 33 3.10 8.15 10.10
N ASN A 34 2.38 8.54 11.15
CA ASN A 34 2.04 7.66 12.26
C ASN A 34 0.87 6.77 11.84
N THR A 35 1.18 5.64 11.22
CA THR A 35 0.20 4.66 10.75
C THR A 35 -0.68 4.14 11.88
N THR A 36 -0.16 4.01 13.11
CA THR A 36 -0.94 3.54 14.27
C THR A 36 -2.03 4.54 14.67
N ASP A 37 -1.71 5.83 14.68
CA ASP A 37 -2.69 6.89 14.93
C ASP A 37 -3.73 6.95 13.81
N ILE A 38 -3.32 6.79 12.55
CA ILE A 38 -4.24 6.71 11.40
C ILE A 38 -5.21 5.52 11.54
N MET A 39 -4.69 4.32 11.84
CA MET A 39 -5.52 3.13 12.07
C MET A 39 -6.52 3.37 13.19
N THR A 40 -6.08 4.00 14.29
CA THR A 40 -6.95 4.33 15.43
C THR A 40 -8.08 5.29 15.02
N LYS A 41 -7.74 6.36 14.29
CA LYS A 41 -8.71 7.35 13.80
C LYS A 41 -9.70 6.73 12.82
N CYS A 42 -9.23 5.91 11.88
CA CYS A 42 -10.11 5.25 10.93
C CYS A 42 -11.02 4.22 11.61
N ASN A 43 -10.51 3.49 12.61
CA ASN A 43 -11.31 2.54 13.37
C ASN A 43 -12.41 3.22 14.22
N GLN A 44 -12.17 4.45 14.69
CA GLN A 44 -13.20 5.23 15.40
C GLN A 44 -14.39 5.59 14.50
N THR A 45 -14.12 5.88 13.22
CA THR A 45 -15.17 6.23 12.24
C THR A 45 -15.81 5.01 11.59
N PHE A 46 -14.98 4.02 11.25
CA PHE A 46 -15.37 2.79 10.57
C PHE A 46 -14.85 1.60 11.40
N PRO A 47 -15.61 1.15 12.41
CA PRO A 47 -15.17 0.06 13.28
C PRO A 47 -14.91 -1.20 12.47
N ILE A 48 -13.67 -1.67 12.49
CA ILE A 48 -13.24 -2.85 11.76
C ILE A 48 -12.89 -3.96 12.75
N LYS A 49 -13.30 -5.19 12.42
CA LYS A 49 -12.88 -6.37 13.17
C LYS A 49 -11.45 -6.75 12.75
N ILE A 50 -10.66 -7.25 13.69
CA ILE A 50 -9.24 -7.54 13.44
C ILE A 50 -9.04 -8.63 12.39
N GLU A 51 -10.03 -9.53 12.24
CA GLU A 51 -10.04 -10.62 11.26
C GLU A 51 -9.98 -10.07 9.84
N TYR A 52 -10.71 -8.99 9.53
CA TYR A 52 -10.65 -8.36 8.21
C TYR A 52 -9.25 -7.85 7.86
N LEU A 53 -8.54 -7.27 8.83
CA LEU A 53 -7.16 -6.81 8.62
C LEU A 53 -6.18 -7.97 8.51
N HIS A 54 -6.40 -9.03 9.29
CA HIS A 54 -5.61 -10.26 9.21
C HIS A 54 -5.76 -10.93 7.84
N ASP A 55 -7.00 -11.11 7.38
CA ASP A 55 -7.31 -11.75 6.11
C ASP A 55 -6.77 -10.94 4.93
N LEU A 56 -6.90 -9.61 4.99
CA LEU A 56 -6.32 -8.72 3.98
C LEU A 56 -4.80 -8.89 3.91
N ASN A 57 -4.11 -8.91 5.06
CA ASN A 57 -2.66 -9.07 5.12
C ASN A 57 -2.16 -10.46 4.68
N THR A 58 -2.96 -11.50 4.87
CA THR A 58 -2.55 -12.89 4.61
C THR A 58 -2.98 -13.40 3.25
N THR A 59 -4.12 -12.94 2.74
CA THR A 59 -4.73 -13.43 1.49
C THR A 59 -4.80 -12.35 0.41
N GLY A 60 -4.64 -11.08 0.77
CA GLY A 60 -4.85 -9.95 -0.13
C GLY A 60 -6.31 -9.51 -0.24
N SER A 61 -7.24 -10.17 0.47
CA SER A 61 -8.69 -9.91 0.38
C SER A 61 -9.41 -10.05 1.72
N PHE A 62 -10.63 -9.51 1.82
CA PHE A 62 -11.53 -9.75 2.95
C PHE A 62 -12.25 -11.09 2.82
N SER A 63 -12.49 -11.76 3.94
CA SER A 63 -13.25 -13.02 3.99
C SER A 63 -14.72 -12.86 3.61
N ASP A 64 -15.32 -11.69 3.87
CA ASP A 64 -16.65 -11.31 3.40
C ASP A 64 -16.62 -9.92 2.75
N GLU A 65 -16.73 -9.88 1.42
CA GLU A 65 -16.74 -8.63 0.65
C GLU A 65 -18.15 -8.00 0.51
N SER A 66 -19.17 -8.56 1.16
CA SER A 66 -20.50 -7.95 1.18
C SER A 66 -20.61 -6.81 2.20
N GLU A 67 -19.73 -6.80 3.21
CA GLU A 67 -19.69 -5.76 4.25
C GLU A 67 -18.98 -4.49 3.75
N LYS A 68 -19.69 -3.35 3.82
CA LYS A 68 -19.16 -2.06 3.37
C LYS A 68 -18.22 -1.38 4.38
N VAL A 69 -18.41 -1.62 5.68
CA VAL A 69 -17.64 -0.95 6.74
C VAL A 69 -16.13 -1.22 6.63
N PRO A 70 -15.66 -2.47 6.42
CA PRO A 70 -14.24 -2.74 6.19
C PRO A 70 -13.66 -2.03 4.97
N MET A 71 -14.44 -1.90 3.88
CA MET A 71 -14.02 -1.16 2.70
C MET A 71 -13.86 0.35 2.99
N CYS A 72 -14.77 0.93 3.78
CA CYS A 72 -14.67 2.33 4.16
C CYS A 72 -13.52 2.60 5.15
N TYR A 73 -13.18 1.62 5.98
CA TYR A 73 -11.94 1.68 6.77
C TYR A 73 -10.71 1.77 5.86
N VAL A 74 -10.64 0.96 4.80
CA VAL A 74 -9.55 1.02 3.80
C VAL A 74 -9.52 2.37 3.11
N HIS A 75 -10.66 2.90 2.67
CA HIS A 75 -10.76 4.25 2.09
C HIS A 75 -10.18 5.32 3.03
N CYS A 76 -10.64 5.34 4.29
CA CYS A 76 -10.11 6.26 5.29
C CYS A 76 -8.59 6.14 5.45
N TYR A 77 -8.08 4.90 5.50
CA TYR A 77 -6.65 4.64 5.67
C TYR A 77 -5.86 5.18 4.48
N LEU A 78 -6.23 4.80 3.24
CA LEU A 78 -5.56 5.23 2.00
C LEU A 78 -5.59 6.76 1.84
N THR A 79 -6.69 7.41 2.21
CA THR A 79 -6.78 8.87 2.16
C THR A 79 -5.86 9.54 3.16
N LYS A 80 -5.77 9.03 4.40
CA LYS A 80 -4.91 9.62 5.43
C LYS A 80 -3.43 9.42 5.18
N ILE A 81 -3.03 8.34 4.52
CA ILE A 81 -1.64 8.12 4.12
C ILE A 81 -1.30 8.83 2.79
N GLY A 82 -2.27 9.48 2.14
CA GLY A 82 -2.09 10.25 0.91
C GLY A 82 -2.04 9.43 -0.38
N VAL A 83 -2.31 8.12 -0.32
CA VAL A 83 -2.33 7.25 -1.51
C VAL A 83 -3.56 7.51 -2.36
N MET A 84 -4.68 7.84 -1.72
CA MET A 84 -5.93 8.19 -2.40
C MET A 84 -6.36 9.61 -2.02
N GLY A 85 -6.62 10.47 -3.01
CA GLY A 85 -7.17 11.81 -2.75
C GLY A 85 -8.65 11.78 -2.38
N GLU A 86 -9.20 12.95 -2.01
CA GLU A 86 -10.61 13.10 -1.60
C GLU A 86 -11.61 12.76 -2.73
N GLU A 87 -11.19 12.90 -3.99
CA GLU A 87 -11.99 12.57 -5.18
C GLU A 87 -11.72 11.14 -5.69
N ASN A 88 -11.04 10.32 -4.90
CA ASN A 88 -10.61 8.95 -5.21
C ASN A 88 -9.55 8.84 -6.33
N GLN A 89 -8.81 9.91 -6.59
CA GLN A 89 -7.62 9.86 -7.46
C GLN A 89 -6.48 9.12 -6.74
N ILE A 90 -5.79 8.23 -7.45
CA ILE A 90 -4.61 7.55 -6.93
C ILE A 90 -3.38 8.43 -7.12
N ASN A 91 -2.57 8.55 -6.07
CA ASN A 91 -1.22 9.11 -6.14
C ASN A 91 -0.22 7.96 -6.29
N SER A 92 0.15 7.64 -7.54
CA SER A 92 1.00 6.49 -7.86
C SER A 92 2.39 6.59 -7.19
N GLU A 93 3.02 7.77 -7.22
CA GLU A 93 4.31 8.02 -6.55
C GLU A 93 4.20 7.76 -5.04
N ARG A 94 3.12 8.22 -4.41
CA ARG A 94 2.89 7.99 -2.98
C ARG A 94 2.63 6.52 -2.67
N ALA A 95 1.90 5.82 -3.53
CA ALA A 95 1.63 4.39 -3.40
C ALA A 95 2.94 3.58 -3.53
N ALA A 96 3.75 3.86 -4.55
CA ALA A 96 5.04 3.21 -4.77
C ALA A 96 5.97 3.38 -3.55
N ASN A 97 6.11 4.61 -3.08
CA ASN A 97 6.96 4.93 -1.94
C ASN A 97 6.44 4.33 -0.62
N PHE A 98 5.12 4.26 -0.41
CA PHE A 98 4.55 3.75 0.84
C PHE A 98 4.56 2.23 0.93
N TYR A 99 4.28 1.55 -0.18
CA TYR A 99 4.23 0.09 -0.25
C TYR A 99 5.56 -0.53 -0.71
N GLU A 100 6.58 0.28 -0.98
CA GLU A 100 7.90 -0.16 -1.47
C GLU A 100 7.76 -1.02 -2.75
N ILE A 101 6.86 -0.60 -3.64
CA ILE A 101 6.61 -1.26 -4.93
C ILE A 101 7.61 -0.70 -5.95
N GLU A 102 8.45 -1.57 -6.51
CA GLU A 102 9.43 -1.21 -7.55
C GLU A 102 8.79 -1.10 -8.95
N ASP A 103 7.74 -1.88 -9.19
CA ASP A 103 7.00 -1.90 -10.46
C ASP A 103 5.85 -0.89 -10.43
N GLU A 104 6.13 0.33 -10.89
CA GLU A 104 5.11 1.39 -10.97
C GLU A 104 3.98 1.03 -11.94
N ASP A 105 4.23 0.19 -12.95
CA ASP A 105 3.20 -0.24 -13.91
C ASP A 105 2.10 -1.06 -13.20
N MET A 106 2.45 -1.82 -12.15
CA MET A 106 1.46 -2.52 -11.31
C MET A 106 0.43 -1.55 -10.71
N ILE A 107 0.88 -0.38 -10.25
CA ILE A 107 0.02 0.61 -9.61
C ILE A 107 -0.95 1.21 -10.62
N ASP A 108 -0.43 1.59 -11.78
CA ASP A 108 -1.21 2.18 -12.85
C ASP A 108 -2.21 1.19 -13.44
N ASP A 109 -1.83 -0.07 -13.61
CA ASP A 109 -2.73 -1.15 -14.00
C ASP A 109 -3.89 -1.32 -13.01
N CYS A 110 -3.61 -1.40 -11.72
CA CYS A 110 -4.63 -1.53 -10.69
C CYS A 110 -5.58 -0.33 -10.66
N ASN A 111 -5.05 0.87 -10.88
CA ASN A 111 -5.86 2.09 -11.01
C ASN A 111 -6.73 2.05 -12.28
N ASN A 112 -6.17 1.63 -13.42
CA ASN A 112 -6.89 1.51 -14.69
C ASN A 112 -8.02 0.48 -14.62
N GLU A 113 -7.77 -0.67 -13.99
CA GLU A 113 -8.80 -1.69 -13.74
C GLU A 113 -9.93 -1.15 -12.85
N MET A 114 -9.58 -0.42 -11.78
CA MET A 114 -10.57 0.20 -10.89
C MET A 114 -11.47 1.19 -11.65
N VAL A 115 -10.89 2.01 -12.52
CA VAL A 115 -11.62 2.97 -13.36
C VAL A 115 -12.50 2.25 -14.38
N ALA A 116 -11.96 1.23 -15.05
CA ALA A 116 -12.68 0.43 -16.05
C ALA A 116 -13.88 -0.32 -15.43
N ALA A 117 -13.74 -0.80 -14.20
CA ALA A 117 -14.82 -1.46 -13.46
C ALA A 117 -16.00 -0.52 -13.14
N SER A 118 -15.88 0.80 -13.38
CA SER A 118 -16.94 1.79 -13.22
C SER A 118 -17.62 1.76 -11.85
N ILE A 119 -16.85 1.41 -10.81
CA ILE A 119 -17.30 1.38 -9.42
C ILE A 119 -17.68 2.80 -9.01
N SER A 120 -18.90 3.01 -8.52
CA SER A 120 -19.39 4.36 -8.14
C SER A 120 -19.07 4.72 -6.69
N ASP A 121 -18.96 3.72 -5.81
CA ASP A 121 -18.74 3.91 -4.38
C ASP A 121 -17.26 4.09 -4.03
N SER A 122 -16.93 5.16 -3.29
CA SER A 122 -15.56 5.50 -2.88
C SER A 122 -14.91 4.42 -2.02
N CYS A 123 -15.68 3.79 -1.12
CA CYS A 123 -15.15 2.72 -0.26
C CYS A 123 -14.79 1.48 -1.09
N ALA A 124 -15.69 1.08 -1.98
CA ALA A 124 -15.45 -0.04 -2.90
C ALA A 124 -14.27 0.23 -3.85
N LYS A 125 -14.09 1.47 -4.33
CA LYS A 125 -12.91 1.87 -5.12
C LYS A 125 -11.60 1.66 -4.35
N ALA A 126 -11.51 2.22 -3.15
CA ALA A 126 -10.33 2.08 -2.30
C ALA A 126 -9.99 0.61 -2.01
N TYR A 127 -11.01 -0.19 -1.68
CA TYR A 127 -10.82 -1.61 -1.46
C TYR A 127 -10.36 -2.34 -2.73
N PHE A 128 -10.99 -2.08 -3.87
CA PHE A 128 -10.61 -2.70 -5.15
C PHE A 128 -9.13 -2.45 -5.47
N PHE A 129 -8.71 -1.18 -5.37
CA PHE A 129 -7.34 -0.79 -5.64
C PHE A 129 -6.34 -1.49 -4.70
N LEU A 130 -6.59 -1.46 -3.39
CA LEU A 130 -5.71 -2.11 -2.42
C LEU A 130 -5.65 -3.63 -2.61
N ARG A 131 -6.80 -4.27 -2.83
CA ARG A 131 -6.88 -5.71 -3.12
C ARG A 131 -6.07 -6.08 -4.35
N CYS A 132 -6.17 -5.29 -5.43
CA CYS A 132 -5.40 -5.50 -6.65
C CYS A 132 -3.88 -5.46 -6.37
N LEU A 133 -3.40 -4.41 -5.69
CA LEU A 133 -1.98 -4.28 -5.34
C LEU A 133 -1.49 -5.46 -4.49
N MET A 134 -2.22 -5.80 -3.42
CA MET A 134 -1.81 -6.86 -2.50
C MET A 134 -1.80 -8.23 -3.19
N THR A 135 -2.82 -8.52 -4.00
CA THR A 135 -2.91 -9.80 -4.72
C THR A 135 -1.77 -9.96 -5.71
N ARG A 136 -1.47 -8.91 -6.50
CA ARG A 136 -0.36 -8.95 -7.46
C ARG A 136 0.98 -9.06 -6.74
N ALA A 137 1.20 -8.32 -5.66
CA ALA A 137 2.45 -8.38 -4.89
C ALA A 137 2.70 -9.78 -4.30
N MET A 138 1.65 -10.50 -3.89
CA MET A 138 1.77 -11.90 -3.45
C MET A 138 2.16 -12.85 -4.58
N ILE A 139 1.60 -12.65 -5.79
CA ILE A 139 1.93 -13.46 -6.97
C ILE A 139 3.39 -13.22 -7.40
N ASP A 140 3.83 -11.96 -7.44
CA ASP A 140 5.19 -11.62 -7.85
C ASP A 140 6.24 -12.20 -6.90
N ASN A 141 5.98 -12.15 -5.59
CA ASN A 141 6.83 -12.79 -4.60
C ASN A 141 6.95 -14.30 -4.84
N LYS A 142 5.80 -14.97 -5.08
CA LYS A 142 5.78 -16.40 -5.36
C LYS A 142 6.60 -16.77 -6.62
N ASN A 143 6.46 -15.99 -7.70
CA ASN A 143 7.20 -16.23 -8.93
C ASN A 143 8.72 -16.09 -8.72
N ARG A 144 9.15 -15.08 -7.96
CA ARG A 144 10.57 -14.90 -7.61
C ARG A 144 11.14 -16.04 -6.77
N ASP A 145 10.36 -16.57 -5.83
CA ASP A 145 10.77 -17.72 -5.01
C ASP A 145 10.92 -18.99 -5.87
N GLU A 146 10.01 -19.22 -6.81
CA GLU A 146 10.11 -20.34 -7.76
C GLU A 146 11.35 -20.23 -8.66
N ASP A 147 11.65 -19.03 -9.16
CA ASP A 147 12.85 -18.76 -9.96
C ASP A 147 14.16 -18.90 -9.15
N ALA A 148 14.15 -18.58 -7.86
CA ALA A 148 15.32 -18.71 -6.98
C ALA A 148 15.68 -20.16 -6.61
N VAL A 149 14.73 -21.09 -6.77
CA VAL A 149 14.93 -22.52 -6.48
C VAL A 149 15.48 -23.28 -7.69
N LYS A 150 15.50 -22.67 -8.89
CA LYS A 150 15.95 -23.28 -10.15
C LYS A 150 17.42 -22.98 -10.47
#